data_AF-V9ZAN1-F1
#
_entry.id   AF-V9ZAN1-F1
#
_cell.length_a   1.000
_cell.length_b   1.000
_cell.length_c   1.000
_cell.angle_alpha   90.00
_cell.angle_beta   90.00
_cell.angle_gamma   90.00
#
_symmetry.space_group_name_H-M   'P 1'
#
loop_
_entity.id
_entity.type
_entity.pdbx_description
1 polymer ?
#
loop_
_entity_poly.entity_id
_entity_poly.type
_entity_poly.pdbx_seq_one_letter_code
_entity_poly.pdbx_strand_id
1 'polypeptide(L)'
;MALPTAGLTFDRPTGYVMPLIRAGMIEGEREGRPRGEAPEIAVLADCYQQFDYDGLQRLVMDVACTAAEATTMLAEISPLNQLEILQQFSARHTVEAAFGNTRNGGVVWGYIPAILRPIFQPETRPTMDEVLFEIDEKYGFATSMDFIVALANYTGAVIRQVSQTTGRTTEDTIQLLEGRAKVAWSQLDAYDTRDYMNR
;
A
#
# COMPACT_ATOMS: atom_id res chain seq x y z
N MET A 1 -9.01 -8.06 19.41
CA MET A 1 -9.28 -6.86 18.58
C MET A 1 -10.05 -7.37 17.36
N ALA A 2 -11.22 -6.81 17.03
CA ALA A 2 -11.94 -7.23 15.83
C ALA A 2 -11.12 -6.83 14.59
N LEU A 3 -11.11 -7.67 13.55
CA LEU A 3 -10.42 -7.36 12.30
C LEU A 3 -11.05 -6.10 11.67
N PRO A 4 -10.25 -5.21 11.03
CA PRO A 4 -10.78 -4.07 10.28
C PRO A 4 -11.76 -4.45 9.16
N THR A 5 -11.78 -5.72 8.74
CA THR A 5 -12.69 -6.27 7.72
C THR A 5 -13.85 -7.07 8.31
N ALA A 6 -13.95 -7.23 9.63
CA ALA A 6 -14.98 -8.06 10.25
C ALA A 6 -16.40 -7.58 9.88
N GLY A 7 -17.16 -8.43 9.20
CA GLY A 7 -18.54 -8.13 8.76
C GLY A 7 -18.63 -7.32 7.46
N LEU A 8 -17.51 -7.10 6.77
CA LEU A 8 -17.49 -6.51 5.43
C LEU A 8 -17.42 -7.61 4.36
N THR A 9 -18.07 -7.36 3.23
CA THR A 9 -17.97 -8.17 2.01
C THR A 9 -17.61 -7.24 0.87
N PHE A 10 -16.64 -7.64 0.06
CA PHE A 10 -16.16 -6.83 -1.06
C PHE A 10 -16.30 -7.61 -2.35
N ASP A 11 -16.84 -6.95 -3.38
CA ASP A 11 -16.98 -7.55 -4.72
C ASP A 11 -15.70 -7.39 -5.55
N ARG A 12 -14.75 -6.55 -5.10
CA ARG A 12 -13.45 -6.32 -5.76
C ARG A 12 -12.31 -6.20 -4.74
N PRO A 13 -11.06 -6.54 -5.12
CA PRO A 13 -9.89 -6.44 -4.25
C PRO A 13 -9.67 -5.04 -3.67
N THR A 14 -10.04 -3.99 -4.41
CA THR A 14 -9.91 -2.58 -4.01
C THR A 14 -10.55 -2.26 -2.65
N GLY A 15 -11.60 -3.01 -2.27
CA GLY A 15 -12.23 -2.87 -0.95
C GLY A 15 -11.30 -3.11 0.24
N TYR A 16 -10.22 -3.86 0.04
CA TYR A 16 -9.23 -4.17 1.06
C TYR A 16 -8.16 -3.09 1.27
N VAL A 17 -8.03 -2.11 0.36
CA VAL A 17 -6.95 -1.12 0.38
C VAL A 17 -6.95 -0.30 1.68
N MET A 18 -8.08 0.31 2.02
CA MET A 18 -8.16 1.16 3.22
C MET A 18 -8.12 0.36 4.52
N PRO A 19 -8.78 -0.81 4.64
CA PRO A 19 -8.55 -1.73 5.75
C PRO A 19 -7.07 -2.10 5.95
N LEU A 20 -6.33 -2.40 4.87
CA LEU A 20 -4.89 -2.72 4.93
C LEU A 20 -4.06 -1.55 5.44
N ILE A 21 -4.29 -0.35 4.91
CA ILE A 21 -3.56 0.86 5.34
C ILE A 21 -3.82 1.11 6.83
N ARG A 22 -5.10 1.10 7.27
CA ARG A 22 -5.45 1.25 8.69
C ARG A 22 -4.79 0.18 9.55
N ALA A 23 -4.80 -1.07 9.10
CA ALA A 23 -4.17 -2.18 9.81
C ALA A 23 -2.65 -1.99 9.96
N GLY A 24 -1.95 -1.56 8.91
CA GLY A 24 -0.50 -1.28 8.94
C GLY A 24 -0.12 -0.11 9.85
N MET A 25 -1.07 0.79 10.13
CA MET A 25 -0.88 1.92 11.03
C MET A 25 -1.03 1.58 12.51
N ILE A 26 -1.65 0.45 12.86
CA ILE A 26 -1.81 0.03 14.26
C ILE A 26 -0.42 -0.22 14.87
N GLU A 27 -0.08 0.57 15.89
CA GLU A 27 1.11 0.38 16.69
C GLU A 27 0.86 -0.73 17.71
N GLY A 28 1.53 -1.86 17.55
CA GLY A 28 1.57 -2.94 18.53
C GLY A 28 2.95 -3.58 18.52
N GLU A 29 3.42 -4.02 19.68
CA GLU A 29 4.66 -4.80 19.79
C GLU A 29 4.57 -6.04 18.89
N ARG A 30 5.45 -6.11 17.88
CA ARG A 30 5.58 -7.26 16.96
C ARG A 30 6.61 -8.27 17.43
N GLU A 31 7.48 -7.90 18.38
CA GLU A 31 8.40 -8.85 18.98
C GLU A 31 7.59 -10.00 19.59
N GLY A 32 7.78 -11.21 19.06
CA GLY A 32 7.10 -12.42 19.53
C GLY A 32 5.74 -12.73 18.89
N ARG A 33 5.16 -11.85 18.04
CA ARG A 33 3.93 -12.22 17.30
C ARG A 33 4.28 -13.08 16.08
N PRO A 34 3.68 -14.27 15.92
CA PRO A 34 3.73 -15.01 14.66
C PRO A 34 3.29 -14.10 13.50
N ARG A 35 3.88 -14.28 12.30
CA ARG A 35 3.52 -13.52 11.09
C ARG A 35 1.99 -13.49 10.85
N GLY A 36 1.26 -14.55 11.20
CA GLY A 36 -0.20 -14.64 11.06
C GLY A 36 -1.04 -13.86 12.08
N GLU A 37 -0.44 -13.23 13.09
CA GLU A 37 -1.15 -12.47 14.14
C GLU A 37 -1.07 -10.95 13.95
N ALA A 38 -0.34 -10.46 12.93
CA ALA A 38 -0.28 -9.05 12.63
C ALA A 38 -1.59 -8.58 11.95
N PRO A 39 -2.15 -7.40 12.31
CA PRO A 39 -3.45 -6.95 11.79
C PRO A 39 -3.51 -6.89 10.26
N GLU A 40 -2.47 -6.39 9.60
CA GLU A 40 -2.46 -6.27 8.14
C GLU A 40 -2.28 -7.62 7.43
N ILE A 41 -1.62 -8.59 8.09
CA ILE A 41 -1.52 -9.96 7.58
C ILE A 41 -2.88 -10.66 7.70
N ALA A 42 -3.64 -10.39 8.76
CA ALA A 42 -4.98 -10.95 8.89
C ALA A 42 -5.97 -10.37 7.86
N VAL A 43 -5.87 -9.05 7.56
CA VAL A 43 -6.64 -8.44 6.47
C VAL A 43 -6.22 -9.00 5.12
N LEU A 44 -4.92 -9.20 4.87
CA LEU A 44 -4.45 -9.81 3.63
C LEU A 44 -4.87 -11.29 3.50
N ALA A 45 -4.91 -12.03 4.60
CA ALA A 45 -5.37 -13.42 4.61
C ALA A 45 -6.88 -13.53 4.28
N ASP A 46 -7.70 -12.60 4.77
CA ASP A 46 -9.12 -12.49 4.40
C ASP A 46 -9.28 -12.17 2.90
N CYS A 47 -8.48 -11.23 2.38
CA CYS A 47 -8.43 -10.95 0.93
C CYS A 47 -8.03 -12.18 0.12
N TYR A 48 -7.01 -12.93 0.55
CA TYR A 48 -6.53 -14.14 -0.10
C TYR A 48 -7.59 -15.25 -0.13
N GLN A 49 -8.47 -15.30 0.87
CA GLN A 49 -9.58 -16.26 0.88
C GLN A 49 -10.68 -15.88 -0.13
N GLN A 50 -10.89 -14.59 -0.37
CA GLN A 50 -11.97 -14.11 -1.22
C GLN A 50 -11.58 -13.97 -2.69
N PHE A 51 -10.32 -13.63 -2.98
CA PHE A 51 -9.86 -13.35 -4.33
C PHE A 51 -8.73 -14.26 -4.79
N ASP A 52 -8.72 -14.52 -6.09
CA ASP A 52 -7.73 -15.32 -6.79
C ASP A 52 -6.40 -14.58 -6.97
N TYR A 53 -5.49 -15.25 -7.68
CA TYR A 53 -4.18 -14.73 -8.00
C TYR A 53 -4.24 -13.35 -8.69
N ASP A 54 -5.11 -13.20 -9.68
CA ASP A 54 -5.23 -11.97 -10.44
C ASP A 54 -5.83 -10.85 -9.58
N GLY A 55 -6.74 -11.19 -8.67
CA GLY A 55 -7.30 -10.24 -7.70
C GLY A 55 -6.26 -9.71 -6.72
N LEU A 56 -5.34 -10.57 -6.29
CA LEU A 56 -4.23 -10.20 -5.43
C LEU A 56 -3.20 -9.33 -6.15
N GLN A 57 -2.90 -9.62 -7.42
CA GLN A 57 -2.08 -8.73 -8.25
C GLN A 57 -2.76 -7.38 -8.44
N ARG A 58 -4.07 -7.37 -8.71
CA ARG A 58 -4.85 -6.13 -8.78
C ARG A 58 -4.77 -5.31 -7.49
N LEU A 59 -4.80 -5.97 -6.33
CA LEU A 59 -4.66 -5.31 -5.04
C LEU A 59 -3.30 -4.61 -4.87
N VAL A 60 -2.19 -5.20 -5.36
CA VAL A 60 -0.86 -4.53 -5.34
C VAL A 60 -0.95 -3.18 -6.05
N MET A 61 -1.58 -3.13 -7.22
CA MET A 61 -1.76 -1.91 -8.00
C MET A 61 -2.63 -0.89 -7.26
N ASP A 62 -3.79 -1.31 -6.74
CA ASP A 62 -4.70 -0.40 -6.04
C ASP A 62 -4.03 0.24 -4.81
N VAL A 63 -3.22 -0.53 -4.06
CA VAL A 63 -2.43 -0.02 -2.93
C VAL A 63 -1.29 0.88 -3.42
N ALA A 64 -0.62 0.56 -4.53
CA ALA A 64 0.44 1.39 -5.10
C ALA A 64 -0.08 2.76 -5.57
N CYS A 65 -1.21 2.81 -6.28
CA CYS A 65 -1.87 4.06 -6.65
C CYS A 65 -2.25 4.89 -5.41
N THR A 66 -2.73 4.22 -4.36
CA THR A 66 -3.07 4.89 -3.09
C THR A 66 -1.84 5.43 -2.38
N ALA A 67 -0.73 4.67 -2.37
CA ALA A 67 0.54 5.13 -1.84
C ALA A 67 1.09 6.33 -2.62
N ALA A 68 0.94 6.32 -3.94
CA ALA A 68 1.33 7.43 -4.80
C ALA A 68 0.50 8.69 -4.48
N GLU A 69 -0.81 8.56 -4.31
CA GLU A 69 -1.65 9.70 -3.91
C GLU A 69 -1.32 10.23 -2.51
N ALA A 70 -1.03 9.36 -1.54
CA ALA A 70 -0.55 9.81 -0.23
C ALA A 70 0.77 10.58 -0.34
N THR A 71 1.67 10.13 -1.21
CA THR A 71 2.94 10.82 -1.50
C THR A 71 2.69 12.20 -2.10
N THR A 72 1.76 12.29 -3.06
CA THR A 72 1.36 13.56 -3.67
C THR A 72 0.73 14.51 -2.64
N MET A 73 -0.13 14.01 -1.74
CA MET A 73 -0.67 14.79 -0.64
C MET A 73 0.43 15.41 0.23
N LEU A 74 1.49 14.64 0.55
CA LEU A 74 2.63 15.16 1.30
C LEU A 74 3.45 16.15 0.50
N ALA A 75 3.66 15.92 -0.79
CA ALA A 75 4.38 16.83 -1.68
C ALA A 75 3.70 18.20 -1.79
N GLU A 76 2.36 18.24 -1.85
CA GLU A 76 1.58 19.48 -1.93
C GLU A 76 1.75 20.41 -0.71
N ILE A 77 2.14 19.86 0.43
CA ILE A 77 2.32 20.59 1.70
C ILE A 77 3.78 20.62 2.17
N SER A 78 4.70 20.12 1.35
CA SER A 78 6.12 19.98 1.64
C SER A 78 6.94 20.77 0.63
N PRO A 79 8.15 21.25 0.98
CA PRO A 79 9.09 21.75 -0.02
C PRO A 79 9.66 20.65 -0.93
N LEU A 80 9.44 19.37 -0.59
CA LEU A 80 9.94 18.22 -1.33
C LEU A 80 8.92 17.74 -2.37
N ASN A 81 9.40 17.39 -3.56
CA ASN A 81 8.58 16.70 -4.57
C ASN A 81 8.40 15.20 -4.24
N GLN A 82 7.58 14.49 -5.03
CA GLN A 82 7.26 13.09 -4.80
C GLN A 82 8.50 12.18 -4.80
N LEU A 83 9.48 12.44 -5.68
CA LEU A 83 10.71 11.62 -5.76
C LEU A 83 11.62 11.85 -4.56
N GLU A 84 11.74 13.10 -4.10
CA GLU A 84 12.50 13.45 -2.90
C GLU A 84 11.87 12.84 -1.65
N ILE A 85 10.54 12.81 -1.56
CA ILE A 85 9.81 12.14 -0.47
C ILE A 85 10.08 10.62 -0.49
N LEU A 86 10.00 9.97 -1.66
CA LEU A 86 10.33 8.54 -1.77
C LEU A 86 11.76 8.25 -1.29
N GLN A 87 12.72 9.07 -1.69
CA GLN A 87 14.12 8.96 -1.25
C GLN A 87 14.25 9.15 0.26
N GLN A 88 13.57 10.15 0.83
CA GLN A 88 13.59 10.41 2.27
C GLN A 88 13.06 9.21 3.08
N PHE A 89 11.92 8.65 2.70
CA PHE A 89 11.35 7.47 3.38
C PHE A 89 12.24 6.24 3.22
N SER A 90 12.84 6.04 2.05
CA SER A 90 13.76 4.92 1.80
C SER A 90 15.02 5.04 2.64
N ALA A 91 15.60 6.25 2.73
CA ALA A 91 16.76 6.53 3.57
C ALA A 91 16.44 6.32 5.05
N ARG A 92 15.30 6.85 5.52
CA ARG A 92 14.83 6.65 6.89
C ARG A 92 14.66 5.16 7.22
N HIS A 93 14.04 4.39 6.33
CA HIS A 93 13.86 2.96 6.52
C HIS A 93 15.21 2.22 6.59
N THR A 94 16.15 2.57 5.70
CA THR A 94 17.51 2.00 5.71
C THR A 94 18.22 2.24 7.04
N VAL A 95 18.10 3.46 7.57
CA VAL A 95 18.67 3.83 8.88
C VAL A 95 18.00 3.03 10.00
N GLU A 96 16.68 3.01 10.05
CA GLU A 96 15.94 2.23 11.06
C GLU A 96 16.33 0.74 10.99
N ALA A 97 16.57 0.19 9.78
CA ALA A 97 16.96 -1.20 9.58
C ALA A 97 18.38 -1.48 10.08
N ALA A 98 19.30 -0.57 9.82
CA ALA A 98 20.67 -0.65 10.32
C ALA A 98 20.74 -0.65 11.86
N PHE A 99 19.78 -0.01 12.52
CA PHE A 99 19.66 0.03 13.97
C PHE A 99 18.75 -1.06 14.56
N GLY A 100 18.29 -2.03 13.75
CA GLY A 100 17.42 -3.11 14.20
C GLY A 100 16.00 -2.67 14.59
N ASN A 101 15.63 -1.42 14.28
CA ASN A 101 14.32 -0.84 14.59
C ASN A 101 13.27 -1.12 13.51
N THR A 102 13.63 -1.77 12.40
CA THR A 102 12.65 -2.11 11.36
C THR A 102 12.05 -3.47 11.55
N ARG A 103 10.73 -3.50 11.35
CA ARG A 103 9.89 -4.68 11.19
C ARG A 103 10.45 -5.60 10.08
N ASN A 104 10.47 -6.91 10.31
CA ASN A 104 10.85 -7.91 9.29
C ASN A 104 10.14 -7.67 7.96
N GLY A 105 10.87 -7.69 6.83
CA GLY A 105 10.39 -7.31 5.49
C GLY A 105 11.20 -6.20 4.80
N GLY A 106 12.33 -5.77 5.38
CA GLY A 106 13.11 -4.62 4.90
C GLY A 106 13.66 -4.70 3.47
N VAL A 107 13.73 -5.90 2.88
CA VAL A 107 14.13 -6.07 1.47
C VAL A 107 13.08 -5.46 0.54
N VAL A 108 11.79 -5.63 0.83
CA VAL A 108 10.67 -5.22 -0.04
C VAL A 108 10.44 -3.70 0.01
N TRP A 109 10.73 -3.07 1.14
CA TRP A 109 10.67 -1.61 1.29
C TRP A 109 11.62 -0.86 0.35
N GLY A 110 12.81 -1.42 0.08
CA GLY A 110 13.78 -0.82 -0.85
C GLY A 110 13.27 -0.73 -2.30
N TYR A 111 12.22 -1.49 -2.64
CA TYR A 111 11.62 -1.51 -3.97
C TYR A 111 10.41 -0.56 -4.11
N ILE A 112 9.91 0.03 -3.02
CA ILE A 112 8.80 1.00 -3.07
C ILE A 112 9.09 2.16 -4.04
N PRO A 113 10.30 2.77 -4.05
CA PRO A 113 10.61 3.79 -5.05
C PRO A 113 10.55 3.29 -6.49
N ALA A 114 10.91 2.03 -6.75
CA ALA A 114 10.85 1.46 -8.09
C ALA A 114 9.40 1.26 -8.54
N ILE A 115 8.50 0.86 -7.62
CA ILE A 115 7.07 0.69 -7.89
C ILE A 115 6.37 2.03 -8.12
N LEU A 116 6.67 3.03 -7.28
CA LEU A 116 5.92 4.29 -7.28
C LEU A 116 6.45 5.32 -8.28
N ARG A 117 7.74 5.30 -8.62
CA ARG A 117 8.34 6.29 -9.53
C ARG A 117 7.66 6.34 -10.91
N PRO A 118 7.33 5.22 -11.57
CA PRO A 118 6.60 5.25 -12.84
C PRO A 118 5.25 5.97 -12.77
N ILE A 119 4.54 5.88 -11.63
CA ILE A 119 3.23 6.54 -11.44
C ILE A 119 3.36 8.07 -11.50
N PHE A 120 4.49 8.61 -11.06
CA PHE A 120 4.76 10.05 -11.07
C PHE A 120 5.30 10.58 -12.41
N GLN A 121 5.58 9.71 -13.38
CA GLN A 121 6.10 10.08 -14.68
C GLN A 121 4.96 10.06 -15.73
N PRO A 122 4.39 11.22 -16.08
CA PRO A 122 3.22 11.29 -16.97
C PRO A 122 3.48 10.76 -18.39
N GLU A 123 4.75 10.69 -18.82
CA GLU A 123 5.16 10.20 -20.14
C GLU A 123 5.20 8.67 -20.23
N THR A 124 5.23 7.99 -19.09
CA THR A 124 5.42 6.54 -19.02
C THR A 124 4.24 5.81 -18.42
N ARG A 125 3.04 6.44 -18.31
CA ARG A 125 1.81 5.88 -17.70
C ARG A 125 1.78 4.36 -17.90
N PRO A 126 2.32 3.59 -16.95
CA PRO A 126 2.60 2.22 -17.24
C PRO A 126 1.24 1.54 -17.31
N THR A 127 1.05 0.77 -18.36
CA THR A 127 -0.17 -0.02 -18.48
C THR A 127 -0.25 -0.94 -17.27
N MET A 128 -1.47 -1.28 -16.84
CA MET A 128 -1.69 -2.15 -15.68
C MET A 128 -0.87 -3.45 -15.80
N ASP A 129 -0.67 -3.92 -17.04
CA ASP A 129 0.16 -5.08 -17.35
C ASP A 129 1.65 -4.84 -17.13
N GLU A 130 2.22 -3.66 -17.44
CA GLU A 130 3.66 -3.39 -17.29
C GLU A 130 4.13 -3.33 -15.83
N VAL A 131 3.34 -2.72 -14.94
CA VAL A 131 3.70 -2.67 -13.50
C VAL A 131 3.55 -4.04 -12.85
N LEU A 132 2.52 -4.81 -13.23
CA LEU A 132 2.29 -6.15 -12.69
C LEU A 132 3.28 -7.17 -13.26
N PHE A 133 3.65 -7.03 -14.54
CA PHE A 133 4.66 -7.85 -15.21
C PHE A 133 6.05 -7.66 -14.58
N GLU A 134 6.48 -6.42 -14.28
CA GLU A 134 7.76 -6.20 -13.60
C GLU A 134 7.80 -6.74 -12.15
N ILE A 135 6.66 -6.79 -11.45
CA ILE A 135 6.61 -7.26 -10.06
C ILE A 135 6.58 -8.80 -10.00
N ASP A 136 5.76 -9.43 -10.84
CA ASP A 136 5.61 -10.89 -10.85
C ASP A 136 6.78 -11.60 -11.54
N GLU A 137 7.21 -11.16 -12.72
CA GLU A 137 8.30 -11.80 -13.49
C GLU A 137 9.64 -11.71 -12.74
N LYS A 138 9.86 -10.64 -11.97
CA LYS A 138 11.13 -10.35 -11.31
C LYS A 138 11.23 -10.89 -9.89
N TYR A 139 10.10 -11.06 -9.18
CA TYR A 139 10.11 -11.42 -7.76
C TYR A 139 9.14 -12.54 -7.36
N GLY A 140 8.19 -12.92 -8.23
CA GLY A 140 7.21 -13.98 -8.01
C GLY A 140 6.11 -13.67 -6.99
N PHE A 141 5.00 -14.41 -7.07
CA PHE A 141 3.78 -14.25 -6.27
C PHE A 141 3.97 -14.04 -4.75
N ALA A 142 4.89 -14.80 -4.13
CA ALA A 142 5.14 -14.69 -2.69
C ALA A 142 5.62 -13.28 -2.30
N THR A 143 6.34 -12.60 -3.21
CA THR A 143 6.83 -11.24 -3.00
C THR A 143 5.74 -10.19 -3.23
N SER A 144 4.74 -10.45 -4.09
CA SER A 144 3.57 -9.57 -4.28
C SER A 144 2.78 -9.37 -2.98
N MET A 145 2.68 -10.39 -2.13
CA MET A 145 2.00 -10.27 -0.84
C MET A 145 2.76 -9.37 0.13
N ASP A 146 4.09 -9.50 0.17
CA ASP A 146 4.94 -8.62 0.97
C ASP A 146 4.89 -7.18 0.45
N PHE A 147 4.71 -6.97 -0.86
CA PHE A 147 4.52 -5.64 -1.45
C PHE A 147 3.24 -4.95 -0.97
N ILE A 148 2.11 -5.66 -0.92
CA ILE A 148 0.84 -5.11 -0.41
C ILE A 148 1.05 -4.56 1.01
N VAL A 149 1.69 -5.36 1.87
CA VAL A 149 1.97 -4.98 3.26
C VAL A 149 2.97 -3.83 3.35
N ALA A 150 4.05 -3.85 2.55
CA ALA A 150 5.05 -2.80 2.54
C ALA A 150 4.45 -1.45 2.09
N LEU A 151 3.68 -1.46 1.00
CA LEU A 151 2.99 -0.28 0.49
C LEU A 151 1.95 0.26 1.48
N ALA A 152 1.18 -0.61 2.14
CA ALA A 152 0.23 -0.20 3.18
C ALA A 152 0.94 0.48 4.35
N ASN A 153 2.04 -0.09 4.84
CA ASN A 153 2.82 0.51 5.94
C ASN A 153 3.48 1.83 5.52
N TYR A 154 4.02 1.91 4.31
CA TYR A 154 4.58 3.14 3.74
C TYR A 154 3.52 4.23 3.66
N THR A 155 2.36 3.91 3.10
CA THR A 155 1.22 4.83 2.99
C THR A 155 0.82 5.34 4.38
N GLY A 156 0.72 4.45 5.36
CA GLY A 156 0.44 4.82 6.74
C GLY A 156 1.50 5.75 7.36
N ALA A 157 2.78 5.56 7.04
CA ALA A 157 3.84 6.43 7.49
C ALA A 157 3.77 7.84 6.85
N VAL A 158 3.45 7.92 5.56
CA VAL A 158 3.18 9.18 4.86
C VAL A 158 1.98 9.89 5.46
N ILE A 159 0.87 9.17 5.71
CA ILE A 159 -0.35 9.73 6.30
C ILE A 159 -0.10 10.29 7.71
N ARG A 160 0.69 9.60 8.54
CA ARG A 160 1.12 10.13 9.84
C ARG A 160 1.86 11.46 9.69
N GLN A 161 2.77 11.55 8.72
CA GLN A 161 3.50 12.79 8.46
C GLN A 161 2.59 13.91 7.96
N VAL A 162 1.66 13.62 7.04
CA VAL A 162 0.66 14.60 6.57
C VAL A 162 -0.22 15.10 7.72
N SER A 163 -0.72 14.18 8.54
CA SER A 163 -1.53 14.48 9.73
C SER A 163 -0.76 15.40 10.70
N GLN A 164 0.50 15.10 10.97
CA GLN A 164 1.37 15.93 11.82
C GLN A 164 1.61 17.33 11.23
N THR A 165 1.94 17.42 9.94
CA THR A 165 2.23 18.70 9.28
C THR A 165 1.01 19.60 9.17
N THR A 166 -0.18 19.03 8.95
CA THR A 166 -1.42 19.77 8.77
C THR A 166 -2.21 20.01 10.06
N GLY A 167 -1.85 19.35 11.16
CA GLY A 167 -2.61 19.35 12.41
C GLY A 167 -3.97 18.63 12.34
N ARG A 168 -4.22 17.87 11.26
CA ARG A 168 -5.44 17.05 11.10
C ARG A 168 -5.32 15.74 11.87
N THR A 169 -6.44 15.13 12.22
CA THR A 169 -6.39 13.76 12.74
C THR A 169 -5.95 12.79 11.66
N THR A 170 -5.40 11.65 12.08
CA THR A 170 -5.01 10.58 11.17
C THR A 170 -6.20 10.07 10.36
N GLU A 171 -7.36 9.88 10.99
CA GLU A 171 -8.56 9.37 10.31
C GLU A 171 -9.10 10.38 9.28
N ASP A 172 -9.12 11.68 9.59
CA ASP A 172 -9.51 12.71 8.61
C ASP A 172 -8.59 12.70 7.38
N THR A 173 -7.30 12.44 7.61
CA THR A 173 -6.30 12.36 6.55
C THR A 173 -6.49 11.09 5.71
N ILE A 174 -6.85 9.96 6.32
CA ILE A 174 -7.22 8.72 5.63
C ILE A 174 -8.46 8.91 4.77
N GLN A 175 -9.50 9.59 5.28
CA GLN A 175 -10.71 9.87 4.51
C GLN A 175 -10.44 10.77 3.30
N LEU A 176 -9.57 11.78 3.47
CA LEU A 176 -9.11 12.62 2.36
C LEU A 176 -8.36 11.80 1.31
N LEU A 177 -7.44 10.93 1.74
CA LEU A 177 -6.74 10.00 0.86
C LEU A 177 -7.72 9.10 0.10
N GLU A 178 -8.72 8.53 0.79
CA GLU A 178 -9.73 7.65 0.18
C GLU A 178 -10.48 8.38 -0.94
N GLY A 179 -10.89 9.63 -0.68
CA GLY A 179 -11.58 10.47 -1.67
C GLY A 179 -10.74 10.71 -2.93
N ARG A 180 -9.42 10.90 -2.78
CA ARG A 180 -8.49 11.09 -3.90
C ARG A 180 -8.24 9.79 -4.65
N ALA A 181 -7.94 8.70 -3.93
CA ALA A 181 -7.58 7.42 -4.51
C ALA A 181 -8.75 6.78 -5.29
N LYS A 182 -10.01 7.06 -4.91
CA LYS A 182 -11.21 6.63 -5.66
C LYS A 182 -11.17 7.03 -7.14
N VAL A 183 -10.55 8.16 -7.48
CA VAL A 183 -10.42 8.59 -8.88
C VAL A 183 -9.49 7.64 -9.64
N ALA A 184 -8.34 7.29 -9.05
CA ALA A 184 -7.41 6.33 -9.65
C ALA A 184 -8.04 4.93 -9.74
N TRP A 185 -8.70 4.46 -8.68
CA TRP A 185 -9.37 3.15 -8.69
C TRP A 185 -10.46 3.05 -9.76
N SER A 186 -11.30 4.08 -9.89
CA SER A 186 -12.36 4.07 -10.90
C SER A 186 -11.82 4.08 -12.33
N GLN A 187 -10.67 4.73 -12.57
CA GLN A 187 -9.98 4.65 -13.86
C GLN A 187 -9.47 3.24 -14.12
N LEU A 188 -8.85 2.59 -13.12
CA LEU A 188 -8.38 1.22 -13.25
C LEU A 188 -9.55 0.24 -13.45
N ASP A 189 -10.68 0.45 -12.79
CA ASP A 189 -11.88 -0.39 -12.92
C ASP A 189 -12.55 -0.26 -14.29
N ALA A 190 -12.51 0.93 -14.90
CA ALA A 190 -13.13 1.17 -16.21
C ALA A 190 -12.57 0.29 -17.33
N TYR A 191 -11.33 -0.20 -17.18
CA TYR A 191 -10.65 -1.04 -18.16
C TYR A 191 -10.53 -2.51 -17.71
N ASP A 192 -11.08 -2.86 -16.55
CA ASP A 192 -10.84 -4.15 -15.91
C ASP A 192 -12.14 -4.94 -15.68
N THR A 193 -12.42 -5.84 -16.62
CA THR A 193 -13.63 -6.68 -16.66
C THR A 193 -13.45 -8.06 -16.02
N ARG A 194 -12.29 -8.33 -15.42
CA ARG A 194 -11.98 -9.64 -14.83
C ARG A 194 -12.84 -9.91 -13.59
N ASP A 195 -13.22 -11.18 -13.42
CA ASP A 195 -13.83 -11.71 -12.20
C ASP A 195 -12.70 -12.30 -11.36
N TYR A 196 -12.50 -11.74 -10.17
CA TYR A 196 -11.39 -12.07 -9.29
C TYR A 196 -11.79 -13.01 -8.15
N MET A 197 -13.06 -13.36 -8.03
CA MET A 197 -13.53 -14.14 -6.89
C MET A 197 -12.95 -15.56 -6.94
N ASN A 198 -12.42 -16.03 -5.81
CA ASN A 198 -12.06 -17.44 -5.65
C ASN A 198 -13.31 -18.31 -5.85
N ARG A 199 -13.28 -19.16 -6.87
CA ARG A 199 -14.32 -20.16 -7.14
C ARG A 199 -13.90 -21.54 -6.67
#